data_AF-A0A7S3VM22-F1
#
_entry.id   AF-A0A7S3VM22-F1
#
_cell.length_a   1.000
_cell.length_b   1.000
_cell.length_c   1.000
_cell.angle_alpha   90.00
_cell.angle_beta   90.00
_cell.angle_gamma   90.00
#
_symmetry.space_group_name_H-M   'P 1'
#
loop_
_entity.id
_entity.type
_entity.pdbx_description
1 polymer ?
#
loop_
_entity_poly.entity_id
_entity_poly.type
_entity_poly.pdbx_seq_one_letter_code
_entity_poly.pdbx_strand_id
1 'polypeptide(L)'
;QHQHQQHQLVQVEQQQKHPPAVPCLPGCNASQSLAVLRASKEAVTLIHGPPGSGKTHVIVELLLQCLKPPSTKKTSSAPILVCAETHTAVDNVMCKLKCRGGPGFNLLRLGDLSSTRKDLQIDCLEAVPKVRSPEGNLDSRVVTRALSPADAVFTTCAGAGSLVLSLSSRPFKMVVIDEASQVTEPRTLLPLIH
;
A
#
# COMPACT_ATOMS: atom_id res chain seq x y z
N GLN A 1 37.64 -16.60 7.89
CA GLN A 1 37.00 -15.30 7.55
C GLN A 1 35.49 -15.30 7.77
N HIS A 2 34.75 -16.40 7.55
CA HIS A 2 33.30 -16.44 7.83
C HIS A 2 32.88 -16.38 9.31
N GLN A 3 33.69 -16.90 10.25
CA GLN A 3 33.38 -16.76 11.68
C GLN A 3 33.50 -15.32 12.20
N HIS A 4 34.38 -14.50 11.61
CA HIS A 4 34.52 -13.09 11.99
C HIS A 4 33.32 -12.25 11.53
N GLN A 5 32.68 -12.59 10.39
CA GLN A 5 31.49 -11.91 9.90
C GLN A 5 30.22 -12.27 10.70
N GLN A 6 30.08 -13.51 11.16
CA GLN A 6 28.96 -13.90 12.03
C GLN A 6 29.03 -13.21 13.41
N HIS A 7 30.21 -13.09 13.99
CA HIS A 7 30.38 -12.34 15.24
C HIS A 7 30.09 -10.84 15.08
N GLN A 8 30.34 -10.26 13.90
CA GLN A 8 30.04 -8.86 13.62
C GLN A 8 28.54 -8.61 13.46
N LEU A 9 27.78 -9.57 12.89
CA LEU A 9 26.32 -9.50 12.77
C LEU A 9 25.61 -9.60 14.14
N VAL A 10 26.10 -10.46 15.05
CA VAL A 10 25.55 -10.61 16.40
C VAL A 10 25.80 -9.38 17.28
N GLN A 11 26.84 -8.60 17.00
CA GLN A 11 27.16 -7.39 17.77
C GLN A 11 26.31 -6.17 17.39
N VAL A 12 25.67 -6.14 16.22
CA VAL A 12 24.79 -5.03 15.82
C VAL A 12 23.45 -5.08 16.57
N GLU A 13 22.99 -6.26 16.98
CA GLU A 13 21.72 -6.41 17.73
C GLU A 13 21.78 -5.91 19.18
N GLN A 14 22.96 -5.65 19.75
CA GLN A 14 23.09 -5.28 21.17
C GLN A 14 23.31 -3.79 21.46
N GLN A 15 23.25 -2.91 20.45
CA GLN A 15 23.36 -1.46 20.67
C GLN A 15 22.03 -0.71 20.42
N GLN A 16 21.03 -0.99 21.25
CA GLN A 16 19.93 -0.03 21.45
C GLN A 16 19.59 0.09 22.93
N LYS A 17 20.27 1.02 23.61
CA LYS A 17 19.93 1.49 24.96
C LYS A 17 18.56 2.18 24.88
N HIS A 18 17.58 1.53 25.50
CA HIS A 18 16.14 1.81 25.54
C HIS A 18 15.37 1.56 24.23
N PRO A 19 14.30 0.74 24.26
CA PRO A 19 13.40 0.65 23.12
C PRO A 19 12.80 2.04 22.86
N PRO A 20 12.65 2.45 21.60
CA PRO A 20 11.95 3.69 21.28
C PRO A 20 10.57 3.65 21.94
N ALA A 21 10.10 4.78 22.48
CA ALA A 21 8.76 4.88 23.02
C ALA A 21 7.76 4.45 21.92
N VAL A 22 7.16 3.27 22.11
CA VAL A 22 6.23 2.70 21.14
C VAL A 22 4.92 3.47 21.25
N PRO A 23 4.44 4.11 20.18
CA PRO A 23 3.16 4.81 20.23
C PRO A 23 2.02 3.83 20.51
N CYS A 24 1.09 4.22 21.37
CA CYS A 24 -0.12 3.43 21.60
C CYS A 24 -1.11 3.68 20.45
N LEU A 25 -1.11 2.79 19.46
CA LEU A 25 -2.01 2.89 18.31
C LEU A 25 -3.33 2.14 18.57
N PRO A 26 -4.48 2.70 18.18
CA PRO A 26 -5.78 2.06 18.41
C PRO A 26 -5.86 0.67 17.78
N GLY A 27 -6.14 -0.35 18.59
CA GLY A 27 -6.32 -1.73 18.12
C GLY A 27 -5.04 -2.50 17.83
N CYS A 28 -3.86 -1.89 18.01
CA CYS A 28 -2.56 -2.55 17.85
C CYS A 28 -1.94 -2.93 19.20
N ASN A 29 -1.32 -4.10 19.25
CA ASN A 29 -0.43 -4.47 20.35
C ASN A 29 0.97 -3.83 20.18
N ALA A 30 1.87 -4.02 21.15
CA ALA A 30 3.19 -3.39 21.14
C ALA A 30 4.05 -3.74 19.89
N SER A 31 4.03 -5.00 19.43
CA SER A 31 4.81 -5.41 18.25
C SER A 31 4.24 -4.84 16.95
N GLN A 32 2.91 -4.80 16.84
CA GLN A 32 2.20 -4.17 15.72
C GLN A 32 2.47 -2.66 15.68
N SER A 33 2.39 -1.98 16.82
CA SER A 33 2.66 -0.54 16.89
C SER A 33 4.11 -0.20 16.57
N LEU A 34 5.05 -1.04 17.01
CA LEU A 34 6.45 -0.91 16.63
C LEU A 34 6.65 -1.13 15.12
N ALA A 35 5.96 -2.11 14.53
CA ALA A 35 6.03 -2.37 13.09
C ALA A 35 5.52 -1.17 12.26
N VAL A 36 4.40 -0.55 12.66
CA VAL A 36 3.90 0.68 12.01
C VAL A 36 4.91 1.82 12.13
N LEU A 37 5.45 2.04 13.33
CA LEU A 37 6.44 3.08 13.58
C LEU A 37 7.67 2.90 12.69
N ARG A 38 8.19 1.67 12.59
CA ARG A 38 9.36 1.33 11.77
C ARG A 38 9.07 1.52 10.28
N ALA A 39 7.95 0.98 9.81
CA ALA A 39 7.51 1.12 8.41
C ALA A 39 7.27 2.58 7.97
N SER A 40 6.94 3.48 8.91
CA SER A 40 6.78 4.90 8.61
C SER A 40 8.10 5.68 8.48
N LYS A 41 9.22 5.12 8.93
CA LYS A 41 10.51 5.82 9.05
C LYS A 41 11.63 5.20 8.21
N GLU A 42 11.61 3.89 8.04
CA GLU A 42 12.65 3.15 7.35
C GLU A 42 12.34 3.08 5.85
N ALA A 43 13.40 3.05 5.02
CA ALA A 43 13.23 3.00 3.57
C ALA A 43 12.62 1.68 3.09
N VAL A 44 12.91 0.58 3.79
CA VAL A 44 12.35 -0.75 3.55
C VAL A 44 12.08 -1.40 4.88
N THR A 45 10.88 -1.94 5.07
CA THR A 45 10.50 -2.68 6.27
C THR A 45 9.80 -3.97 5.87
N LEU A 46 10.22 -5.09 6.48
CA LEU A 46 9.57 -6.38 6.33
C LEU A 46 8.78 -6.71 7.59
N ILE A 47 7.48 -6.88 7.44
CA ILE A 47 6.59 -7.26 8.54
C ILE A 47 6.30 -8.75 8.42
N HIS A 48 6.87 -9.53 9.33
CA HIS A 48 6.64 -10.97 9.40
C HIS A 48 5.73 -11.32 10.57
N GLY A 49 4.86 -12.31 10.37
CA GLY A 49 4.03 -12.86 11.44
C GLY A 49 3.24 -14.09 10.99
N PRO A 50 2.99 -15.06 11.89
CA PRO A 50 2.17 -16.24 11.62
C PRO A 50 0.78 -15.90 11.05
N PRO A 51 0.07 -16.86 10.44
CA PRO A 51 -1.34 -16.68 10.06
C PRO A 51 -2.17 -16.16 11.24
N GLY A 52 -3.04 -15.17 10.99
CA GLY A 52 -3.86 -14.56 12.05
C GLY A 52 -3.19 -13.46 12.89
N SER A 53 -1.89 -13.17 12.70
CA SER A 53 -1.15 -12.11 13.44
C SER A 53 -1.58 -10.65 13.12
N GLY A 54 -2.56 -10.45 12.26
CA GLY A 54 -3.09 -9.12 11.94
C GLY A 54 -2.17 -8.28 11.03
N LYS A 55 -1.35 -8.88 10.16
CA LYS A 55 -0.50 -8.13 9.19
C LYS A 55 -1.29 -7.10 8.38
N THR A 56 -2.44 -7.47 7.83
CA THR A 56 -3.33 -6.53 7.14
C THR A 56 -3.81 -5.40 8.07
N HIS A 57 -3.97 -5.66 9.37
CA HIS A 57 -4.33 -4.62 10.34
C HIS A 57 -3.19 -3.62 10.53
N VAL A 58 -1.94 -4.09 10.62
CA VAL A 58 -0.74 -3.25 10.65
C VAL A 58 -0.61 -2.40 9.38
N ILE A 59 -0.84 -3.00 8.21
CA ILE A 59 -0.83 -2.28 6.92
C ILE A 59 -1.89 -1.17 6.93
N VAL A 60 -3.12 -1.48 7.33
CA VAL A 60 -4.20 -0.47 7.38
C VAL A 60 -3.87 0.64 8.36
N GLU A 61 -3.30 0.32 9.52
CA GLU A 61 -2.87 1.33 10.50
C GLU A 61 -1.75 2.23 9.94
N LEU A 62 -0.76 1.66 9.26
CA LEU A 62 0.27 2.41 8.56
C LEU A 62 -0.34 3.37 7.52
N LEU A 63 -1.27 2.89 6.70
CA LEU A 63 -1.96 3.72 5.72
C LEU A 63 -2.73 4.86 6.40
N LEU A 64 -3.44 4.61 7.50
CA LEU A 64 -4.16 5.65 8.24
C LEU A 64 -3.22 6.73 8.80
N GLN A 65 -2.00 6.38 9.18
CA GLN A 65 -1.02 7.36 9.67
C GLN A 65 -0.34 8.13 8.54
N CYS A 66 -0.10 7.48 7.41
CA CYS A 66 0.57 8.08 6.26
C CYS A 66 -0.38 8.89 5.37
N LEU A 67 -1.68 8.58 5.39
CA LEU A 67 -2.73 9.32 4.69
C LEU A 67 -3.30 10.38 5.64
N LYS A 68 -3.23 11.66 5.25
CA LYS A 68 -3.83 12.74 6.04
C LYS A 68 -5.30 12.89 5.65
N PRO A 69 -6.24 12.94 6.61
CA PRO A 69 -7.64 13.19 6.28
C PRO A 69 -7.83 14.58 5.64
N PRO A 70 -8.87 14.75 4.80
CA PRO A 70 -9.11 15.95 4.01
C PRO A 70 -9.37 17.22 4.85
N SER A 71 -9.63 17.08 6.14
CA SER A 71 -9.82 18.16 7.11
C SER A 71 -8.54 18.94 7.42
N THR A 72 -7.37 18.43 7.02
CA THR A 72 -6.09 19.13 7.11
C THR A 72 -5.80 19.81 5.77
N LYS A 73 -5.26 21.05 5.77
CA LYS A 73 -4.86 21.77 4.53
C LYS A 73 -4.22 20.77 3.56
N LYS A 74 -4.86 20.55 2.40
CA LYS A 74 -4.46 19.53 1.42
C LYS A 74 -3.09 19.88 0.85
N THR A 75 -2.02 19.49 1.55
CA THR A 75 -0.67 19.48 0.99
C THR A 75 -0.68 18.38 -0.05
N SER A 76 -0.44 18.70 -1.32
CA SER A 76 -0.37 17.74 -2.43
C SER A 76 0.70 16.67 -2.17
N SER A 77 0.42 15.70 -1.31
CA SER A 77 1.34 14.60 -1.04
C SER A 77 1.23 13.59 -2.17
N ALA A 78 2.36 13.03 -2.56
CA ALA A 78 2.39 11.88 -3.45
C ALA A 78 1.51 10.74 -2.91
N PRO A 79 0.83 9.98 -3.80
CA PRO A 79 -0.05 8.88 -3.40
C PRO A 79 0.74 7.70 -2.83
N ILE A 80 0.05 6.79 -2.15
CA ILE A 80 0.58 5.50 -1.74
C ILE A 80 0.12 4.41 -2.71
N LEU A 81 1.01 3.54 -3.16
CA LEU A 81 0.67 2.35 -3.94
C LEU A 81 0.49 1.16 -2.99
N VAL A 82 -0.65 0.48 -3.08
CA VAL A 82 -0.97 -0.71 -2.29
C VAL A 82 -1.18 -1.88 -3.23
N CYS A 83 -0.37 -2.90 -3.05
CA CYS A 83 -0.34 -4.10 -3.87
C CYS A 83 -0.57 -5.36 -3.04
N ALA A 84 -1.11 -6.41 -3.66
CA ALA A 84 -1.10 -7.77 -3.15
C ALA A 84 -1.14 -8.77 -4.31
N GLU A 85 -0.90 -10.06 -4.06
CA GLU A 85 -0.92 -11.06 -5.13
C GLU A 85 -2.32 -11.29 -5.72
N THR A 86 -3.36 -11.27 -4.88
CA THR A 86 -4.73 -11.60 -5.29
C THR A 86 -5.68 -10.41 -5.19
N HIS A 87 -6.70 -10.36 -6.06
CA HIS A 87 -7.74 -9.34 -6.00
C HIS A 87 -8.42 -9.27 -4.62
N THR A 88 -8.73 -10.43 -4.03
CA THR A 88 -9.33 -10.53 -2.70
C THR A 88 -8.45 -9.89 -1.62
N ALA A 89 -7.14 -10.08 -1.66
CA ALA A 89 -6.22 -9.47 -0.70
C ALA A 89 -6.19 -7.94 -0.84
N VAL A 90 -6.13 -7.43 -2.08
CA VAL A 90 -6.19 -5.99 -2.36
C VAL A 90 -7.49 -5.38 -1.83
N ASP A 91 -8.62 -6.01 -2.13
CA ASP A 91 -9.95 -5.56 -1.73
C ASP A 91 -10.12 -5.61 -0.20
N ASN A 92 -9.52 -6.60 0.46
CA ASN A 92 -9.52 -6.71 1.93
C ASN A 92 -8.78 -5.54 2.60
N VAL A 93 -7.63 -5.12 2.07
CA VAL A 93 -6.90 -3.95 2.59
C VAL A 93 -7.73 -2.69 2.36
N MET A 94 -8.21 -2.47 1.13
CA MET A 94 -8.98 -1.30 0.75
C MET A 94 -10.27 -1.16 1.58
N CYS A 95 -11.01 -2.26 1.76
CA CYS A 95 -12.19 -2.32 2.61
C CYS A 95 -11.91 -1.85 4.03
N LYS A 96 -10.89 -2.46 4.67
CA LYS A 96 -10.55 -2.17 6.06
C LYS A 96 -10.12 -0.71 6.22
N LEU A 97 -9.42 -0.16 5.23
CA LEU A 97 -9.07 1.25 5.20
C LEU A 97 -10.32 2.14 5.09
N LYS A 98 -11.27 1.85 4.18
CA LYS A 98 -12.54 2.60 4.08
C LYS A 98 -13.33 2.56 5.38
N CYS A 99 -13.43 1.38 5.99
CA CYS A 99 -14.17 1.19 7.25
C CYS A 99 -13.54 1.95 8.43
N ARG A 100 -12.21 1.96 8.55
CA ARG A 100 -11.51 2.61 9.68
C ARG A 100 -11.24 4.09 9.45
N GLY A 101 -10.95 4.48 8.22
CA GLY A 101 -10.58 5.84 7.82
C GLY A 101 -11.75 6.80 7.66
N GLY A 102 -12.96 6.25 7.45
CA GLY A 102 -14.15 7.05 7.21
C GLY A 102 -14.17 7.73 5.83
N PRO A 103 -15.18 8.56 5.57
CA PRO A 103 -15.28 9.31 4.32
C PRO A 103 -14.17 10.37 4.27
N GLY A 104 -13.33 10.34 3.24
CA GLY A 104 -12.37 11.43 3.03
C GLY A 104 -11.12 11.07 2.24
N PHE A 105 -10.76 9.80 2.17
CA PHE A 105 -9.67 9.36 1.30
C PHE A 105 -10.17 9.11 -0.12
N ASN A 106 -9.47 9.67 -1.09
CA ASN A 106 -9.66 9.38 -2.51
C ASN A 106 -8.89 8.10 -2.83
N LEU A 107 -9.56 6.96 -2.67
CA LEU A 107 -8.97 5.65 -2.96
C LEU A 107 -9.33 5.24 -4.40
N LEU A 108 -8.37 4.72 -5.16
CA LEU A 108 -8.60 4.24 -6.52
C LEU A 108 -8.20 2.78 -6.66
N ARG A 109 -9.09 1.93 -7.15
CA ARG A 109 -8.84 0.51 -7.43
C ARG A 109 -8.56 0.30 -8.92
N LEU A 110 -7.47 -0.39 -9.27
CA LEU A 110 -7.13 -0.75 -10.66
C LEU A 110 -7.35 -2.23 -10.94
N GLY A 111 -8.29 -2.56 -11.82
CA GLY A 111 -8.57 -3.93 -12.23
C GLY A 111 -9.98 -4.05 -12.79
N ASP A 112 -10.34 -5.24 -13.25
CA ASP A 112 -11.66 -5.44 -13.85
C ASP A 112 -12.77 -5.41 -12.78
N LEU A 113 -13.95 -4.94 -13.17
CA LEU A 113 -15.13 -4.94 -12.29
C LEU A 113 -15.55 -6.36 -11.89
N SER A 114 -15.34 -7.35 -12.76
CA SER A 114 -15.69 -8.76 -12.51
C SER A 114 -14.86 -9.40 -11.40
N SER A 115 -13.62 -8.94 -11.21
CA SER A 115 -12.69 -9.42 -10.18
C SER A 115 -12.62 -8.51 -8.95
N THR A 116 -13.37 -7.41 -8.94
CA THR A 116 -13.43 -6.44 -7.85
C THR A 116 -14.71 -6.63 -7.04
N ARG A 117 -14.58 -6.63 -5.71
CA ARG A 117 -15.71 -6.73 -4.78
C ARG A 117 -16.76 -5.65 -5.05
N LYS A 118 -18.04 -6.04 -5.09
CA LYS A 118 -19.15 -5.21 -5.58
C LYS A 118 -19.25 -3.82 -4.94
N ASP A 119 -19.01 -3.72 -3.65
CA ASP A 119 -19.06 -2.47 -2.88
C ASP A 119 -17.83 -1.56 -3.10
N LEU A 120 -16.75 -2.09 -3.69
CA LEU A 120 -15.55 -1.34 -4.08
C LEU A 120 -15.54 -0.97 -5.58
N GLN A 121 -16.45 -1.54 -6.38
CA GLN A 121 -16.52 -1.26 -7.83
C GLN A 121 -16.71 0.23 -8.12
N ILE A 122 -17.39 0.97 -7.25
CA ILE A 122 -17.57 2.43 -7.36
C ILE A 122 -16.24 3.21 -7.32
N ASP A 123 -15.21 2.66 -6.68
CA ASP A 123 -13.88 3.26 -6.59
C ASP A 123 -12.92 2.68 -7.64
N CYS A 124 -13.43 1.83 -8.56
CA CYS A 124 -12.62 1.20 -9.59
C CYS A 124 -12.43 2.11 -10.80
N LEU A 125 -11.23 2.10 -11.38
CA LEU A 125 -10.93 2.87 -12.59
C LEU A 125 -11.89 2.51 -13.73
N GLU A 126 -12.26 1.23 -13.87
CA GLU A 126 -13.22 0.75 -14.89
C GLU A 126 -14.64 1.30 -14.70
N ALA A 127 -14.99 1.80 -13.51
CA ALA A 127 -16.28 2.46 -13.28
C ALA A 127 -16.27 3.95 -13.68
N VAL A 128 -15.11 4.52 -14.03
CA VAL A 128 -15.02 5.92 -14.45
C VAL A 128 -15.66 6.09 -15.83
N PRO A 129 -16.62 7.02 -16.01
CA PRO A 129 -17.29 7.22 -17.29
C PRO A 129 -16.28 7.56 -18.39
N LYS A 130 -16.43 6.90 -19.55
CA LYS A 130 -15.55 7.10 -20.73
C LYS A 130 -14.07 6.80 -20.47
N VAL A 131 -13.75 5.99 -19.47
CA VAL A 131 -12.36 5.56 -19.22
C VAL A 131 -11.79 4.73 -20.37
N ARG A 132 -12.65 4.03 -21.11
CA ARG A 132 -12.31 3.35 -22.35
C ARG A 132 -12.91 4.07 -23.55
N SER A 133 -12.13 4.12 -24.63
CA SER A 133 -12.57 4.52 -25.96
C SER A 133 -13.51 3.46 -26.56
N PRO A 134 -14.23 3.77 -27.66
CA PRO A 134 -15.06 2.79 -28.37
C PRO A 134 -14.28 1.56 -28.84
N GLU A 135 -12.97 1.70 -29.09
CA GLU A 135 -12.06 0.62 -29.49
C GLU A 135 -11.57 -0.21 -28.28
N GLY A 136 -11.99 0.15 -27.06
CA GLY A 136 -11.66 -0.56 -25.82
C GLY A 136 -10.35 -0.11 -25.17
N ASN A 137 -9.64 0.88 -25.74
CA ASN A 137 -8.38 1.37 -25.17
C ASN A 137 -8.63 2.36 -24.04
N LEU A 138 -7.75 2.40 -23.03
CA LEU A 138 -7.86 3.37 -21.95
C LEU A 138 -7.56 4.79 -22.45
N ASP A 139 -8.44 5.74 -22.15
CA ASP A 139 -8.24 7.15 -22.45
C ASP A 139 -7.28 7.75 -21.41
N SER A 140 -6.07 8.10 -21.84
CA SER A 140 -5.02 8.60 -20.97
C SER A 140 -5.42 9.87 -20.21
N ARG A 141 -6.25 10.75 -20.80
CA ARG A 141 -6.69 11.98 -20.13
C ARG A 141 -7.66 11.67 -19.00
N VAL A 142 -8.57 10.71 -19.22
CA VAL A 142 -9.51 10.26 -18.20
C VAL A 142 -8.77 9.54 -17.08
N VAL A 143 -7.84 8.65 -17.42
CA VAL A 143 -7.01 7.91 -16.45
C VAL A 143 -6.16 8.87 -15.60
N THR A 144 -5.44 9.82 -16.22
CA THR A 144 -4.66 10.82 -15.48
C THR A 144 -5.55 11.65 -14.56
N ARG A 145 -6.76 12.02 -14.99
CA ARG A 145 -7.73 12.75 -14.15
C ARG A 145 -8.22 11.90 -12.97
N ALA A 146 -8.37 10.59 -13.12
CA ALA A 146 -8.75 9.68 -12.04
C ALA A 146 -7.60 9.45 -11.04
N LEU A 147 -6.36 9.37 -11.51
CA LEU A 147 -5.16 9.20 -10.66
C LEU A 147 -4.73 10.48 -9.93
N SER A 148 -4.99 11.65 -10.52
CA SER A 148 -4.57 12.94 -9.98
C SER A 148 -5.08 13.25 -8.56
N PRO A 149 -6.35 13.01 -8.20
CA PRO A 149 -6.84 13.25 -6.84
C PRO A 149 -6.56 12.09 -5.87
N ALA A 150 -6.08 10.93 -6.35
CA ALA A 150 -5.93 9.75 -5.51
C ALA A 150 -4.92 9.96 -4.38
N ASP A 151 -5.31 9.55 -3.18
CA ASP A 151 -4.48 9.49 -1.97
C ASP A 151 -3.79 8.14 -1.86
N ALA A 152 -4.47 7.08 -2.30
CA ALA A 152 -3.90 5.74 -2.45
C ALA A 152 -4.47 5.00 -3.65
N VAL A 153 -3.63 4.19 -4.30
CA VAL A 153 -3.98 3.37 -5.48
C VAL A 153 -3.82 1.90 -5.12
N PHE A 154 -4.81 1.08 -5.45
CA PHE A 154 -4.90 -0.33 -5.06
C PHE A 154 -4.91 -1.22 -6.30
N THR A 155 -3.94 -2.13 -6.41
CA THR A 155 -3.83 -3.03 -7.56
C THR A 155 -3.22 -4.36 -7.16
N THR A 156 -3.29 -5.38 -8.02
CA THR A 156 -2.48 -6.59 -7.81
C THR A 156 -1.01 -6.33 -8.17
N CYS A 157 -0.07 -7.14 -7.67
CA CYS A 157 1.34 -7.04 -8.06
C CYS A 157 1.54 -7.15 -9.58
N ALA A 158 0.80 -8.04 -10.24
CA ALA A 158 0.79 -8.13 -11.69
C ALA A 158 0.19 -6.88 -12.36
N GLY A 159 -0.91 -6.35 -11.82
CA GLY A 159 -1.54 -5.12 -12.30
C GLY A 159 -0.67 -3.88 -12.14
N ALA A 160 0.26 -3.88 -11.19
CA ALA A 160 1.24 -2.79 -11.02
C ALA A 160 2.23 -2.68 -12.20
N GLY A 161 2.38 -3.73 -13.02
CA GLY A 161 3.10 -3.66 -14.28
C GLY A 161 2.37 -2.90 -15.39
N SER A 162 1.11 -2.49 -15.16
CA SER A 162 0.34 -1.74 -16.15
C SER A 162 0.89 -0.33 -16.36
N LEU A 163 0.98 0.09 -17.62
CA LEU A 163 1.34 1.45 -18.01
C LEU A 163 0.38 2.52 -17.46
N VAL A 164 -0.80 2.11 -16.97
CA VAL A 164 -1.74 2.99 -16.26
C VAL A 164 -1.07 3.74 -15.11
N LEU A 165 -0.21 3.07 -14.34
CA LEU A 165 0.48 3.73 -13.22
C LEU A 165 1.50 4.76 -13.71
N SER A 166 2.12 4.53 -14.88
CA SER A 166 3.04 5.49 -15.52
C SER A 166 2.35 6.75 -16.05
N LEU A 167 1.00 6.76 -16.13
CA LEU A 167 0.22 7.96 -16.43
C LEU A 167 0.01 8.87 -15.22
N SER A 168 0.41 8.41 -14.02
CA SER A 168 0.50 9.27 -12.84
C SER A 168 1.64 10.27 -13.04
N SER A 169 1.34 11.56 -12.95
CA SER A 169 2.35 12.62 -12.97
C SER A 169 3.11 12.75 -11.63
N ARG A 170 2.83 11.88 -10.66
CA ARG A 170 3.37 11.92 -9.30
C ARG A 170 4.00 10.57 -8.97
N PRO A 171 5.25 10.52 -8.47
CA PRO A 171 5.81 9.29 -7.94
C PRO A 171 5.01 8.84 -6.71
N PHE A 172 5.08 7.55 -6.38
CA PHE A 172 4.49 7.06 -5.13
C PHE A 172 5.44 7.36 -3.96
N LYS A 173 4.90 7.92 -2.86
CA LYS A 173 5.73 8.20 -1.67
C LYS A 173 6.05 6.95 -0.86
N MET A 174 5.27 5.89 -1.07
CA MET A 174 5.35 4.62 -0.37
C MET A 174 4.67 3.55 -1.22
N VAL A 175 5.27 2.37 -1.23
CA VAL A 175 4.70 1.16 -1.82
C VAL A 175 4.51 0.14 -0.71
N VAL A 176 3.30 -0.41 -0.60
CA VAL A 176 2.96 -1.46 0.36
C VAL A 176 2.58 -2.71 -0.40
N ILE A 177 3.14 -3.85 -0.02
CA ILE A 177 2.84 -5.15 -0.62
C ILE A 177 2.32 -6.10 0.47
N ASP A 178 1.02 -6.40 0.48
CA ASP A 178 0.45 -7.45 1.33
C ASP A 178 0.67 -8.83 0.70
N GLU A 179 0.79 -9.86 1.54
CA GLU A 179 1.08 -11.24 1.13
C GLU A 179 2.35 -11.39 0.25
N ALA A 180 3.36 -10.52 0.46
CA ALA A 180 4.59 -10.48 -0.34
C ALA A 180 5.34 -11.83 -0.41
N SER A 181 5.21 -12.69 0.60
CA SER A 181 5.80 -14.03 0.62
C SER A 181 5.16 -15.02 -0.38
N GLN A 182 3.98 -14.70 -0.92
CA GLN A 182 3.29 -15.50 -1.93
C GLN A 182 3.58 -15.02 -3.36
N VAL A 183 4.30 -13.91 -3.50
CA VAL A 183 4.64 -13.29 -4.78
C VAL A 183 6.03 -13.78 -5.21
N THR A 184 6.22 -14.08 -6.48
CA THR A 184 7.56 -14.38 -7.01
C THR A 184 8.43 -13.10 -7.02
N GLU A 185 9.74 -13.24 -6.80
CA GLU A 185 10.69 -12.10 -6.80
C GLU A 185 10.52 -11.13 -7.98
N PRO A 186 10.38 -11.56 -9.26
CA PRO A 186 10.19 -10.60 -10.35
C PRO A 186 8.87 -9.83 -10.27
N ARG A 187 7.81 -10.40 -9.66
CA ARG A 187 6.52 -9.74 -9.52
C ARG A 187 6.50 -8.72 -8.38
N THR A 188 7.29 -8.90 -7.32
CA THR A 188 7.40 -7.90 -6.24
C THR A 188 8.16 -6.65 -6.67
N LEU A 189 8.93 -6.72 -7.76
CA LEU A 189 9.63 -5.56 -8.32
C LEU A 189 8.72 -4.64 -9.15
N LEU A 190 7.63 -5.14 -9.74
CA LEU A 190 6.74 -4.33 -10.58
C LEU A 190 6.12 -3.12 -9.85
N PRO A 191 5.72 -3.21 -8.57
CA PRO A 191 5.29 -2.04 -7.82
C PRO A 191 6.41 -1.05 -7.49
N LEU A 192 7.67 -1.48 -7.49
CA LEU A 192 8.81 -0.68 -7.00
C LEU A 192 9.46 0.22 -8.08
N ILE A 193 9.00 0.13 -9.33
CA ILE A 193 9.54 0.94 -10.45
C ILE A 193 8.83 2.29 -10.63
N HIS A 194 7.82 2.60 -9.81
CA HIS A 194 6.98 3.81 -9.88
C HIS A 194 7.21 4.75 -8.68
#